data_AF-A0A8H7SXC1-F1
#
_entry.id   AF-A0A8H7SXC1-F1
#
_cell.length_a   1.000
_cell.length_b   1.000
_cell.length_c   1.000
_cell.angle_alpha   90.00
_cell.angle_beta   90.00
_cell.angle_gamma   90.00
#
_symmetry.space_group_name_H-M   'P 1'
#
loop_
_entity.id
_entity.type
_entity.pdbx_description
1 polymer ?
#
loop_
_entity_poly.entity_id
_entity_poly.type
_entity_poly.pdbx_seq_one_letter_code
_entity_poly.pdbx_strand_id
1 'polypeptide(L)'
;GVEIKGAGKGYRYFGRAKDLPGVKELFESAKPSKPSKTNTHPDLRKLVDASYYGYNLDEEDGTLLAYETQKEQEAFENLLAEGGNGGKPKDWEPLPGDEGGGEGWRLPSAEEVQEELVDRRRRRLLDKLGS
;
A
#
# COMPACT_ATOMS: atom_id res chain seq x y z
N GLY A 1 -32.25 -2.99 -29.15
CA GLY A 1 -32.51 -4.43 -29.14
C GLY A 1 -32.99 -4.82 -30.52
N VAL A 2 -32.45 -5.90 -31.10
CA VAL A 2 -32.81 -6.35 -32.45
C VAL A 2 -33.72 -7.57 -32.35
N GLU A 3 -34.89 -7.48 -32.99
CA GLU A 3 -35.95 -8.49 -33.07
C GLU A 3 -35.59 -9.64 -34.03
N ILE A 4 -36.23 -10.81 -33.87
CA ILE A 4 -36.49 -11.71 -35.00
C ILE A 4 -37.99 -12.01 -35.13
N LYS A 5 -38.53 -11.71 -36.32
CA LYS A 5 -39.72 -12.34 -36.89
C LYS A 5 -39.32 -13.67 -37.52
N GLY A 6 -39.92 -14.77 -37.04
CA GLY A 6 -39.70 -16.10 -37.61
C GLY A 6 -40.67 -16.40 -38.75
N ALA A 7 -40.20 -16.27 -39.99
CA ALA A 7 -40.65 -17.07 -41.14
C ALA A 7 -39.52 -17.08 -42.18
N GLY A 8 -38.50 -17.88 -41.89
CA GLY A 8 -37.23 -17.97 -42.62
C GLY A 8 -36.04 -17.60 -41.74
N LYS A 9 -35.29 -18.60 -41.26
CA LYS A 9 -33.98 -18.51 -40.56
C LYS A 9 -34.00 -17.94 -39.11
N GLY A 10 -34.15 -18.87 -38.16
CA GLY A 10 -33.59 -18.93 -36.79
C GLY A 10 -33.48 -17.67 -35.93
N TYR A 11 -34.30 -17.63 -34.86
CA TYR A 11 -34.33 -16.68 -33.73
C TYR A 11 -32.99 -16.03 -33.30
N ARG A 12 -32.94 -14.68 -33.10
CA ARG A 12 -31.83 -13.92 -32.50
C ARG A 12 -32.30 -13.38 -31.16
N TYR A 13 -31.59 -13.79 -30.10
CA TYR A 13 -31.78 -13.34 -28.74
C TYR A 13 -30.53 -12.60 -28.27
N PHE A 14 -30.38 -11.33 -28.63
CA PHE A 14 -29.32 -10.52 -28.04
C PHE A 14 -29.74 -10.16 -26.60
N GLY A 15 -28.96 -10.58 -25.61
CA GLY A 15 -29.15 -10.25 -24.19
C GLY A 15 -29.66 -11.39 -23.30
N ARG A 16 -30.38 -12.39 -23.84
CA ARG A 16 -30.84 -13.57 -23.05
C ARG A 16 -29.74 -14.55 -22.66
N ALA A 17 -28.56 -14.42 -23.24
CA ALA A 17 -27.43 -15.29 -22.89
C ALA A 17 -27.11 -15.26 -21.39
N LYS A 18 -27.40 -14.14 -20.72
CA LYS A 18 -27.24 -13.98 -19.26
C LYS A 18 -28.27 -14.78 -18.43
N ASP A 19 -29.40 -15.14 -19.03
CA ASP A 19 -30.52 -15.82 -18.35
C ASP A 19 -30.53 -17.34 -18.59
N LEU A 20 -29.53 -17.87 -19.30
CA LEU A 20 -29.40 -19.30 -19.54
C LEU A 20 -29.05 -20.06 -18.24
N PRO A 21 -29.62 -21.27 -18.03
CA PRO A 21 -29.22 -22.14 -16.93
C PRO A 21 -27.70 -22.40 -16.98
N GLY A 22 -27.03 -22.39 -15.83
CA GLY A 22 -25.57 -22.40 -15.72
C GLY A 22 -24.91 -21.01 -15.86
N VAL A 23 -25.20 -20.24 -16.92
CA VAL A 23 -24.63 -18.88 -17.09
C VAL A 23 -25.14 -17.92 -16.03
N LYS A 24 -26.45 -17.99 -15.72
CA LYS A 24 -27.09 -17.17 -14.68
C LYS A 24 -26.48 -17.40 -13.30
N GLU A 25 -26.18 -18.66 -12.95
CA GLU A 25 -25.61 -19.06 -11.66
C GLU A 25 -24.18 -18.54 -11.48
N LEU A 26 -23.39 -18.47 -12.56
CA LEU A 26 -22.05 -17.87 -12.55
C LEU A 26 -22.11 -16.36 -12.27
N PHE A 27 -23.09 -15.64 -12.84
CA PHE A 27 -23.27 -14.22 -12.54
C PHE A 27 -23.86 -13.98 -11.16
N GLU A 28 -24.68 -14.89 -10.63
CA GLU A 28 -25.25 -14.79 -9.29
C GLU A 28 -24.22 -15.08 -8.19
N SER A 29 -23.33 -16.05 -8.40
CA SER A 29 -22.21 -16.38 -7.49
C SER A 29 -21.08 -15.33 -7.53
N ALA A 30 -20.89 -14.65 -8.66
CA ALA A 30 -19.96 -13.54 -8.80
C ALA A 30 -20.51 -12.20 -8.26
N LYS A 31 -21.78 -12.14 -7.80
CA LYS A 31 -22.27 -10.94 -7.11
C LYS A 31 -21.42 -10.76 -5.86
N PRO A 32 -20.70 -9.63 -5.72
CA PRO A 32 -19.93 -9.40 -4.51
C PRO A 32 -20.89 -9.49 -3.33
N SER A 33 -20.57 -10.34 -2.36
CA SER A 33 -21.17 -10.27 -1.02
C SER A 33 -21.22 -8.80 -0.63
N LYS A 34 -22.37 -8.34 -0.11
CA LYS A 34 -22.58 -6.95 0.37
C LYS A 34 -21.25 -6.45 0.95
N PRO A 35 -20.72 -5.31 0.48
CA PRO A 35 -19.37 -4.89 0.86
C PRO A 35 -19.29 -4.95 2.38
N SER A 36 -18.48 -5.88 2.91
CA SER A 36 -18.21 -5.91 4.35
C SER A 36 -17.70 -4.53 4.66
N LYS A 37 -18.39 -3.74 5.50
CA LYS A 37 -18.17 -2.31 5.73
C LYS A 37 -16.68 -1.99 5.58
N THR A 38 -16.27 -1.68 4.35
CA THR A 38 -14.86 -1.51 4.05
C THR A 38 -14.60 -0.15 4.65
N ASN A 39 -13.78 -0.09 5.71
CA ASN A 39 -13.43 1.13 6.40
C ASN A 39 -13.15 2.19 5.35
N THR A 40 -14.17 3.00 5.08
CA THR A 40 -14.14 3.89 3.93
C THR A 40 -13.19 5.00 4.35
N HIS A 41 -12.49 5.65 3.43
CA HIS A 41 -11.52 6.69 3.80
C HIS A 41 -12.03 7.73 4.84
N PRO A 42 -13.33 8.12 4.85
CA PRO A 42 -13.90 8.95 5.92
C PRO A 42 -13.99 8.29 7.32
N ASP A 43 -14.11 6.97 7.39
CA ASP A 43 -14.17 6.20 8.64
C ASP A 43 -12.80 6.06 9.28
N LEU A 44 -11.74 5.91 8.47
CA LEU A 44 -10.36 5.88 8.95
C LEU A 44 -9.95 7.20 9.62
N ARG A 45 -10.42 8.34 9.09
CA ARG A 45 -10.16 9.66 9.68
C ARG A 45 -10.72 9.83 11.09
N LYS A 46 -11.75 9.07 11.47
CA LYS A 46 -12.33 9.11 12.83
C LYS A 46 -11.52 8.32 13.85
N LEU A 47 -10.64 7.43 13.39
CA LEU A 47 -9.77 6.61 14.23
C LEU A 47 -8.44 7.31 14.53
N VAL A 48 -8.22 8.48 13.93
CA VAL A 48 -6.99 9.25 14.03
C VAL A 48 -7.23 10.42 14.98
N ASP A 49 -6.35 10.57 15.95
CA ASP A 49 -6.37 11.64 16.93
C ASP A 49 -5.52 12.86 16.50
N ALA A 50 -5.57 13.93 17.30
CA ALA A 50 -4.78 15.13 17.05
C ALA A 50 -3.26 14.82 17.11
N SER A 51 -2.88 13.82 17.91
CA SER A 51 -1.52 13.28 18.05
C SER A 51 -0.90 12.88 16.72
N TYR A 52 -1.67 12.20 15.85
CA TYR A 52 -1.21 11.82 14.51
C TYR A 52 -0.84 13.01 13.62
N TYR A 53 -1.53 14.14 13.81
CA TYR A 53 -1.26 15.38 13.08
C TYR A 53 -0.18 16.24 13.76
N GLY A 54 0.48 15.72 14.79
CA GLY A 54 1.53 16.43 15.51
C GLY A 54 1.01 17.44 16.54
N TYR A 55 -0.28 17.44 16.87
CA TYR A 55 -0.83 18.33 17.91
C TYR A 55 -0.70 17.72 19.32
N ASN A 56 0.40 17.01 19.61
CA ASN A 56 0.65 16.50 20.95
C ASN A 56 1.04 17.63 21.90
N LEU A 57 0.52 17.60 23.12
CA LEU A 57 0.94 18.51 24.21
C LEU A 57 2.39 18.26 24.67
N ASP A 58 3.05 17.21 24.17
CA ASP A 58 4.45 16.89 24.49
C ASP A 58 5.44 17.94 23.93
N GLU A 59 4.99 18.78 22.99
CA GLU A 59 5.75 19.97 22.57
C GLU A 59 5.72 21.10 23.64
N GLU A 60 4.80 21.06 24.60
CA GLU A 60 4.58 22.16 25.56
C GLU A 60 5.49 22.10 26.80
N ASP A 61 6.13 20.96 27.10
CA ASP A 61 7.00 20.82 28.29
C ASP A 61 8.45 21.25 28.05
N GLY A 62 8.81 21.53 26.79
CA GLY A 62 10.13 22.01 26.37
C GLY A 62 11.23 20.95 26.39
N THR A 63 10.92 19.68 26.66
CA THR A 63 11.91 18.58 26.70
C THR A 63 12.51 18.34 25.33
N LEU A 64 11.69 18.33 24.28
CA LEU A 64 12.13 18.19 22.89
C LEU A 64 13.05 19.34 22.49
N LEU A 65 12.68 20.59 22.85
CA LEU A 65 13.48 21.77 22.56
C LEU A 65 14.85 21.74 23.27
N ALA A 66 14.89 21.28 24.53
CA ALA A 66 16.14 21.12 25.27
C ALA A 66 17.04 20.04 24.65
N TYR A 67 16.46 18.93 24.19
CA TYR A 67 17.19 17.88 23.48
C TYR A 67 17.74 18.40 22.14
N GLU A 68 16.91 19.06 21.34
CA GLU A 68 17.29 19.63 20.04
C GLU A 68 18.43 20.63 20.17
N THR A 69 18.33 21.56 21.12
CA THR A 69 19.39 22.56 21.38
C THR A 69 20.70 21.92 21.81
N GLN A 70 20.65 20.87 22.64
CA GLN A 70 21.85 20.10 23.00
C GLN A 70 22.47 19.43 21.77
N LYS A 71 21.67 18.74 20.94
CA LYS A 71 22.15 18.06 19.74
C LYS A 71 22.72 19.03 18.70
N GLU A 72 22.12 20.21 18.56
CA GLU A 72 22.60 21.27 17.68
C GLU A 72 23.97 21.78 18.13
N GLN A 73 24.16 22.02 19.42
CA GLN A 73 25.45 22.41 19.99
C GLN A 73 26.51 21.34 19.75
N GLU A 74 26.20 20.07 20.04
CA GLU A 74 27.12 18.95 19.77
C GLU A 74 27.50 18.86 18.28
N ALA A 75 26.53 19.03 17.38
CA ALA A 75 26.78 19.01 15.94
C ALA A 75 27.66 20.18 15.48
N PHE A 76 27.41 21.38 16.02
CA PHE A 76 28.20 22.57 15.72
C PHE A 76 29.65 22.44 16.22
N GLU A 77 29.83 21.95 17.44
CA GLU A 77 31.15 21.68 18.03
C GLU A 77 31.92 20.63 17.22
N ASN A 78 31.26 19.53 16.85
CA ASN A 78 31.86 18.49 16.01
C ASN A 78 32.31 19.07 14.64
N LEU A 79 31.45 19.86 13.99
CA LEU A 79 31.76 20.47 12.69
C LEU A 79 32.92 21.48 12.77
N LEU A 80 32.97 22.26 13.84
CA LEU A 80 34.06 23.21 14.09
C LEU A 80 35.38 22.48 14.39
N ALA A 81 35.34 21.43 15.20
CA ALA A 81 36.50 20.60 15.55
C ALA A 81 37.06 19.86 14.32
N GLU A 82 36.20 19.41 13.41
CA GLU A 82 36.58 18.73 12.18
C GLU A 82 37.01 19.67 11.03
N GLY A 83 37.08 20.98 11.30
CA GLY A 83 37.73 21.95 10.40
C GLY A 83 37.07 22.08 9.02
N GLY A 84 35.75 21.84 8.92
CA GLY A 84 35.02 21.89 7.66
C GLY A 84 35.15 20.65 6.77
N ASN A 85 35.86 19.61 7.23
CA ASN A 85 35.88 18.30 6.59
C ASN A 85 34.89 17.32 7.25
N GLY A 86 33.75 17.88 7.70
CA GLY A 86 32.76 17.26 8.58
C GLY A 86 32.48 15.80 8.25
N GLY A 87 33.08 14.92 9.05
CA GLY A 87 32.86 13.50 9.00
C GLY A 87 31.47 13.20 9.54
N LYS A 88 30.82 12.19 8.95
CA LYS A 88 29.61 11.61 9.53
C LYS A 88 29.94 11.16 10.97
N PRO A 89 29.05 11.37 11.96
CA PRO A 89 29.26 10.90 13.33
C PRO A 89 29.67 9.42 13.37
N LYS A 90 30.40 9.00 14.42
CA LYS A 90 30.91 7.62 14.53
C LYS A 90 29.82 6.54 14.40
N ASP A 91 28.61 6.85 14.87
CA ASP A 91 27.45 5.94 14.84
C ASP A 91 26.47 6.26 13.68
N TRP A 92 26.88 7.10 12.73
CA TRP A 92 26.07 7.40 11.56
C TRP A 92 26.20 6.29 10.52
N GLU A 93 25.09 5.60 10.26
CA GLU A 93 24.98 4.67 9.15
C GLU A 93 24.33 5.37 7.95
N PRO A 94 24.99 5.41 6.78
CA PRO A 94 24.39 5.96 5.57
C PRO A 94 23.24 5.08 5.08
N LEU A 95 22.23 5.70 4.48
CA LEU A 95 21.16 4.94 3.83
C LEU A 95 21.71 4.27 2.56
N PRO A 96 21.13 3.12 2.15
CA PRO A 96 21.46 2.51 0.86
C PRO A 96 21.32 3.53 -0.28
N GLY A 97 22.42 3.79 -0.99
CA GLY A 97 22.51 4.76 -2.09
C GLY A 97 23.19 6.09 -1.77
N ASP A 98 23.40 6.43 -0.48
CA ASP A 98 24.01 7.71 -0.08
C ASP A 98 25.53 7.77 -0.35
N GLU A 99 26.20 6.63 -0.42
CA GLU A 99 27.67 6.57 -0.52
C GLU A 99 28.22 6.77 -1.95
N GLY A 100 27.36 7.06 -2.93
CA GLY A 100 27.80 7.32 -4.32
C GLY A 100 28.40 6.10 -5.03
N GLY A 101 28.55 4.96 -4.35
CA GLY A 101 28.99 3.67 -4.89
C GLY A 101 28.00 3.00 -5.84
N GLY A 102 26.88 3.66 -6.17
CA GLY A 102 25.88 3.17 -7.12
C GLY A 102 24.98 2.05 -6.61
N GLU A 103 25.24 1.50 -5.42
CA GLU A 103 24.32 0.57 -4.75
C GLU A 103 23.19 1.32 -4.06
N GLY A 104 22.23 1.76 -4.88
CA GLY A 104 20.93 2.21 -4.39
C GLY A 104 20.07 1.07 -3.85
N TRP A 105 18.87 1.43 -3.41
CA TRP A 105 17.84 0.47 -3.01
C TRP A 105 17.66 -0.63 -4.08
N ARG A 106 17.87 -1.89 -3.69
CA ARG A 106 17.52 -3.07 -4.50
C ARG A 106 15.99 -3.21 -4.49
N LEU A 107 15.33 -2.42 -5.31
CA LEU A 107 13.89 -2.49 -5.51
C LEU A 107 13.54 -3.71 -6.38
N PRO A 108 12.65 -4.61 -5.93
CA PRO A 108 12.18 -5.70 -6.77
C PRO A 108 11.55 -5.19 -8.06
N SER A 109 11.74 -5.94 -9.14
CA SER A 109 11.08 -5.65 -10.41
C SER A 109 9.56 -5.86 -10.32
N ALA A 110 8.82 -5.25 -11.24
CA ALA A 110 7.37 -5.48 -11.32
C ALA A 110 7.02 -6.96 -11.54
N GLU A 111 7.88 -7.70 -12.24
CA GLU A 111 7.72 -9.14 -12.50
C GLU A 111 7.90 -9.96 -11.22
N GLU A 112 8.95 -9.69 -10.45
CA GLU A 112 9.21 -10.36 -9.17
C GLU A 112 8.07 -10.11 -8.17
N VAL A 113 7.58 -8.87 -8.10
CA VAL A 113 6.42 -8.53 -7.27
C VAL A 113 5.18 -9.29 -7.74
N GLN A 114 4.95 -9.36 -9.05
CA GLN A 114 3.81 -10.07 -9.62
C GLN A 114 3.88 -11.58 -9.31
N GLU A 115 5.05 -12.20 -9.46
CA GLU A 115 5.26 -13.61 -9.17
C GLU A 115 4.99 -13.91 -7.69
N GLU A 116 5.54 -13.11 -6.78
CA GLU A 116 5.31 -13.28 -5.34
C GLU A 116 3.81 -13.11 -4.98
N LEU A 117 3.11 -12.18 -5.62
CA LEU A 117 1.66 -12.01 -5.42
C LEU A 117 0.86 -13.23 -5.90
N VAL A 118 1.23 -13.81 -7.03
CA VAL A 118 0.61 -15.03 -7.56
C VAL A 118 0.88 -16.20 -6.62
N ASP A 119 2.12 -16.38 -6.16
CA ASP A 119 2.48 -17.46 -5.25
C ASP A 119 1.81 -17.32 -3.89
N ARG A 120 1.72 -16.11 -3.37
CA ARG A 120 0.96 -15.81 -2.15
C ARG A 120 -0.51 -16.16 -2.33
N ARG A 121 -1.09 -15.96 -3.51
CA ARG A 121 -2.47 -16.37 -3.83
C ARG A 121 -2.61 -17.89 -3.94
N ARG A 122 -1.65 -18.58 -4.59
CA ARG A 122 -1.62 -20.05 -4.69
C ARG A 122 -1.55 -20.70 -3.30
N ARG A 123 -0.64 -20.24 -2.44
CA ARG A 123 -0.51 -20.70 -1.04
C ARG A 123 -1.84 -20.59 -0.29
N ARG A 124 -2.47 -19.41 -0.32
CA ARG A 124 -3.77 -19.19 0.33
C ARG A 124 -4.91 -20.08 -0.20
N LEU A 125 -4.89 -20.44 -1.48
CA LEU A 125 -5.90 -21.35 -2.05
C LEU A 125 -5.67 -22.78 -1.59
N LEU A 126 -4.41 -23.23 -1.54
CA LEU A 126 -4.05 -24.55 -1.02
C LEU A 126 -4.41 -24.69 0.46
N ASP A 127 -4.12 -23.68 1.29
CA ASP A 127 -4.49 -23.68 2.71
C ASP A 127 -6.01 -23.80 2.91
N LYS A 128 -6.81 -23.19 2.02
CA LYS A 128 -8.28 -23.27 2.04
C LYS A 128 -8.84 -24.60 1.54
N LEU A 129 -8.14 -25.27 0.64
CA LEU A 129 -8.54 -26.55 0.06
C LEU A 129 -8.09 -27.74 0.93
N GLY A 130 -7.01 -27.55 1.70
CA GLY A 130 -6.50 -28.53 2.66
C GLY A 130 -7.11 -28.43 4.06
N SER A 131 -8.01 -27.46 4.30
CA SER A 131 -8.79 -27.29 5.52
C SER A 131 -10.24 -27.74 5.36
#